data_AF-A0A2J8A447-F1
#
_entry.id   AF-A0A2J8A447-F1
#
_cell.length_a   1.000
_cell.length_b   1.000
_cell.length_c   1.000
_cell.angle_alpha   90.00
_cell.angle_beta   90.00
_cell.angle_gamma   90.00
#
_symmetry.space_group_name_H-M   'P 1'
#
loop_
_entity.id
_entity.type
_entity.pdbx_description
1 polymer ?
#
loop_
_entity_poly.entity_id
_entity_poly.type
_entity_poly.pdbx_seq_one_letter_code
_entity_poly.pdbx_strand_id
1 'polypeptide(L)' 'MIYVPTGYAAGEVMFGVETAKGGSPWGAGTLAAADGSRQPSEEELAAVKVQAKVFGEVAKKLAA' A
#
# COMPACT_ATOMS: atom_id res chain seq x y z
N MET A 1 -8.55 19.01 5.37
CA MET A 1 -7.92 18.02 4.48
C MET A 1 -8.37 16.63 4.93
N ILE A 2 -8.93 15.80 4.05
CA ILE A 2 -9.31 14.42 4.39
C ILE A 2 -8.15 13.50 4.00
N TYR A 3 -7.80 12.56 4.88
CA TYR A 3 -6.78 11.55 4.63
C TYR A 3 -7.40 10.15 4.79
N VAL A 4 -7.13 9.27 3.82
CA VAL A 4 -7.69 7.92 3.77
C VAL A 4 -6.53 6.90 3.85
N PRO A 5 -6.22 6.37 5.05
CA PRO A 5 -5.17 5.37 5.20
C PRO A 5 -5.63 4.00 4.68
N THR A 6 -4.66 3.14 4.37
CA THR A 6 -4.93 1.72 4.04
C THR A 6 -5.07 0.87 5.30
N GLY A 7 -4.45 1.30 6.41
CA GLY A 7 -4.35 0.51 7.64
C GLY A 7 -3.61 -0.81 7.41
N TYR A 8 -3.86 -1.80 8.27
CA TYR A 8 -3.26 -3.13 8.18
C TYR A 8 -4.04 -4.12 7.28
N ALA A 9 -4.98 -3.62 6.47
CA ALA A 9 -5.86 -4.45 5.65
C ALA A 9 -5.14 -5.20 4.51
N ALA A 10 -3.92 -4.78 4.16
CA ALA A 10 -3.13 -5.39 3.08
C ALA A 10 -2.42 -6.71 3.45
N GLY A 11 -2.63 -7.23 4.67
CA GLY A 11 -2.25 -8.60 5.02
C GLY A 11 -0.73 -8.81 5.13
N GLU A 12 -0.22 -9.85 4.49
CA GLU A 12 1.15 -10.34 4.64
C GLU A 12 2.23 -9.28 4.37
N VAL A 13 1.96 -8.34 3.46
CA VAL A 13 2.86 -7.20 3.20
C VAL A 13 3.04 -6.28 4.42
N MET A 14 2.07 -6.26 5.34
CA MET A 14 2.05 -5.39 6.51
C MET A 14 2.62 -6.04 7.78
N PHE A 15 2.60 -7.37 7.85
CA PHE A 15 2.98 -8.12 9.06
C PHE A 15 4.21 -9.01 8.86
N GLY A 16 4.53 -9.42 7.64
CA GLY A 16 5.68 -10.26 7.37
C GLY A 16 6.99 -9.49 7.57
N VAL A 17 7.99 -10.13 8.18
CA VAL A 17 9.29 -9.52 8.50
C VAL A 17 10.47 -10.20 7.83
N GLU A 18 10.22 -11.28 7.08
CA GLU A 18 11.26 -12.08 6.44
C GLU A 18 11.91 -11.37 5.23
N THR A 19 11.12 -10.53 4.54
CA THR A 19 11.55 -9.84 3.32
C THR A 19 11.44 -8.33 3.49
N ALA A 20 12.43 -7.61 2.97
CA ALA A 20 12.38 -6.16 2.92
C ALA A 20 11.33 -5.70 1.91
N LYS A 21 10.36 -4.92 2.40
CA LYS A 21 9.22 -4.43 1.63
C LYS A 21 8.81 -3.02 2.04
N GLY A 22 8.27 -2.31 1.07
CA GLY A 22 7.70 -0.99 1.25
C GLY A 22 6.24 -1.03 1.69
N GLY A 23 5.78 0.09 2.22
CA GLY A 23 4.42 0.27 2.69
C GLY A 23 4.32 0.32 4.21
N SER A 24 3.22 0.88 4.69
CA SER A 24 2.92 1.05 6.11
C SER A 24 1.41 1.24 6.28
N PRO A 25 0.88 1.34 7.51
CA PRO A 25 -0.54 1.63 7.73
C PRO A 25 -1.01 2.92 7.05
N TRP A 26 -0.08 3.81 6.72
CA TRP A 26 -0.34 5.05 6.01
C TRP A 26 -0.61 4.84 4.49
N GLY A 27 -0.20 3.71 3.92
CA GLY A 27 -0.38 3.44 2.50
C GLY A 27 0.63 2.44 1.96
N ALA A 28 0.32 1.88 0.80
CA ALA A 28 1.24 1.06 0.04
C ALA A 28 2.46 1.89 -0.41
N GLY A 29 3.59 1.20 -0.54
CA GLY A 29 4.85 1.77 -0.98
C GLY A 29 5.75 0.67 -1.51
N THR A 30 6.85 1.08 -2.15
CA THR A 30 7.85 0.17 -2.70
C THR A 30 9.25 0.66 -2.38
N LEU A 31 10.20 -0.25 -2.24
CA LEU A 31 11.62 0.08 -2.10
C LEU A 31 12.30 0.05 -3.47
N ALA A 32 12.95 1.15 -3.86
CA ALA A 32 13.61 1.26 -5.16
C ALA A 32 15.09 0.83 -5.17
N ALA A 33 15.67 0.49 -4.01
CA ALA A 33 17.12 0.45 -3.79
C ALA A 33 17.80 1.83 -4.02
N ALA A 34 19.09 1.94 -3.68
CA ALA A 34 19.81 3.22 -3.77
C ALA A 34 20.06 3.67 -5.22
N ASP A 35 20.15 2.73 -6.16
CA ASP A 35 20.42 2.94 -7.57
C ASP A 35 19.15 2.91 -8.45
N GLY A 36 17.98 2.67 -7.84
CA GLY A 36 16.72 2.55 -8.57
C GLY A 36 16.51 1.21 -9.28
N SER A 37 17.37 0.21 -9.08
CA SER A 37 17.31 -1.07 -9.80
C SER A 37 16.17 -1.99 -9.33
N ARG A 38 15.72 -1.85 -8.08
CA ARG A 38 14.70 -2.74 -7.51
C ARG A 38 13.31 -2.38 -8.05
N GLN A 39 12.64 -3.39 -8.57
CA GLN A 39 11.24 -3.29 -8.98
C GLN A 39 10.29 -3.63 -7.81
N PRO A 40 9.03 -3.15 -7.84
CA PRO A 40 8.04 -3.53 -6.86
C PRO A 40 7.87 -5.05 -6.76
N SER A 41 7.90 -5.58 -5.54
CA SER A 41 7.64 -7.01 -5.32
C SER A 41 6.15 -7.33 -5.50
N GLU A 42 5.83 -8.61 -5.65
CA GLU A 42 4.43 -9.06 -5.75
C GLU A 42 3.60 -8.65 -4.52
N GLU A 43 4.21 -8.70 -3.33
CA GLU A 43 3.58 -8.27 -2.08
C GLU A 43 3.26 -6.76 -2.09
N GLU A 44 4.19 -5.93 -2.55
CA GLU A 44 4.01 -4.47 -2.67
C GLU A 44 2.90 -4.12 -3.69
N LEU A 45 2.86 -4.86 -4.81
CA LEU A 45 1.81 -4.73 -5.84
C LEU A 45 0.45 -5.26 -5.35
N ALA A 46 0.41 -6.23 -4.45
CA ALA A 46 -0.83 -6.66 -3.81
C ALA A 46 -1.36 -5.56 -2.86
N ALA A 47 -0.48 -4.90 -2.13
CA ALA A 47 -0.83 -3.82 -1.19
C ALA A 47 -1.57 -2.66 -1.87
N VAL A 48 -1.10 -2.22 -3.05
CA VAL A 48 -1.70 -1.09 -3.76
C VAL A 48 -3.13 -1.38 -4.22
N LYS A 49 -3.46 -2.65 -4.52
CA LYS A 49 -4.84 -3.05 -4.87
C LYS A 49 -5.79 -2.87 -3.68
N VAL A 50 -5.34 -3.20 -2.48
CA VAL A 50 -6.12 -3.00 -1.25
C VAL A 50 -6.29 -1.50 -0.97
N GLN A 51 -5.21 -0.73 -1.07
CA GLN A 51 -5.28 0.73 -0.93
C GLN A 51 -6.26 1.35 -1.93
N ALA A 52 -6.20 0.97 -3.20
CA ALA A 52 -7.06 1.50 -4.25
C ALA A 52 -8.54 1.21 -3.98
N LYS A 53 -8.86 0.01 -3.47
CA LYS A 53 -10.22 -0.35 -3.06
C LYS A 53 -10.72 0.54 -1.93
N VAL A 54 -9.96 0.65 -0.83
CA VAL A 54 -10.33 1.45 0.34
C VAL A 54 -10.51 2.92 -0.03
N PHE A 55 -9.55 3.48 -0.79
CA PHE A 55 -9.62 4.86 -1.26
C PHE A 55 -10.83 5.09 -2.16
N GLY A 56 -11.06 4.20 -3.13
CA GLY A 56 -12.18 4.30 -4.08
C GLY A 56 -13.55 4.26 -3.39
N GLU A 57 -13.72 3.42 -2.37
CA GLU A 57 -14.95 3.36 -1.58
C GLU A 57 -15.25 4.68 -0.85
N VAL A 58 -14.22 5.33 -0.28
CA VAL A 58 -14.36 6.63 0.39
C VAL A 58 -14.62 7.73 -0.64
N ALA A 59 -13.86 7.76 -1.73
CA ALA A 59 -14.03 8.75 -2.79
C ALA A 59 -15.45 8.72 -3.39
N LYS A 60 -16.01 7.52 -3.60
CA LYS A 60 -17.39 7.36 -4.09
C LYS A 60 -18.43 7.96 -3.14
N LYS A 61 -18.23 7.85 -1.82
CA LYS A 61 -19.13 8.44 -0.82
C LYS A 61 -19.02 9.95 -0.75
N LEU A 62 -17.84 10.51 -1.04
CA LEU A 62 -17.60 11.95 -1.04
C LEU A 62 -18.08 12.64 -2.32
N ALA A 63 -18.20 11.91 -3.43
CA ALA A 63 -18.67 12.43 -4.71
C ALA A 63 -20.21 12.44 -4.85
N ALA A 64 -20.93 11.86 -3.89
CA ALA A 64 -22.40 11.82 -3.83
C ALA A 64 -22.94 13.05 -3.08
#